data_AF-A0A848XFK4-F1
#
_entry.id   AF-A0A848XFK4-F1
#
_cell.length_a   1.000
_cell.length_b   1.000
_cell.length_c   1.000
_cell.angle_alpha   90.00
_cell.angle_beta   90.00
_cell.angle_gamma   90.00
#
_symmetry.space_group_name_H-M   'P 1'
#
loop_
_entity.id
_entity.type
_entity.pdbx_description
1 polymer ?
#
loop_
_entity_poly.entity_id
_entity_poly.type
_entity_poly.pdbx_seq_one_letter_code
_entity_poly.pdbx_strand_id
1 'polypeptide(L)'
;MSTPLSPGASFRPGNSQPPLPRDRLILAETPDAEAVPMDVLFVGGGPAGLAGAIELARLVAAGNEAGDGPGEVEIGVLEKAEGLGEHNLSGAVINPRSFRALFPELEDGDFPFRGAVKGEAVYYLRENGSTRIPTPPTMRNHGNYVASICEVVRWMGEKAEGMGVNVFPGFPVDSLLVEDQSVVGVRTVPSGLNREGEPAGSDAMPAMDLTARVTVLAEGTRGPLSQAYLEWQGVSSPNPQIYSLGVKELWEVKKPLDRVVHTMGWPLVKDGFGGTWAYPMDDNLVSLGIVVSLDYENARLDVHGLLQQIKHHPLFREILEGGELLEWGAKTIPEGGYHSLAQRRHGAGLCIVGDAAGYVDVPSLKGIHYGMHSGILAARTIYEALRKDDVSEAGLGSYTRAVDESFIVKDLKRTRNMRLFFKGGFLSGGIKSGLATVTGGRIPGGMISSESDADEAKRLGEPVDADGELAVSKVDAVYKSGNQTRDDIPNHLIVGEDVPPEVAEMYVHLCPAGVYERDGDRLVVNAPNCVDCKATDVLGPRWTPREGGSGP
;
A
#
# COMPACT_ATOMS: atom_id res chain seq x y z
N MET A 1 23.17 14.11 -29.16
CA MET A 1 22.11 15.10 -29.47
C MET A 1 20.80 14.37 -29.29
N SER A 2 20.12 14.60 -28.17
CA SER A 2 18.86 13.94 -27.82
C SER A 2 17.78 14.27 -28.85
N THR A 3 17.01 13.27 -29.27
CA THR A 3 15.87 13.49 -30.16
C THR A 3 14.87 14.41 -29.45
N PRO A 4 14.42 15.52 -30.06
CA PRO A 4 13.44 16.39 -29.40
C PRO A 4 12.18 15.59 -29.12
N LEU A 5 11.80 15.51 -27.83
CA LEU A 5 10.54 14.91 -27.40
C LEU A 5 9.41 15.63 -28.13
N SER A 6 8.61 14.90 -28.93
CA SER A 6 7.51 15.48 -29.69
C SER A 6 6.36 15.83 -28.75
N PRO A 7 6.12 17.12 -28.45
CA PRO A 7 5.04 17.52 -27.55
C PRO A 7 3.70 17.15 -28.20
N GLY A 8 2.89 16.34 -27.53
CA GLY A 8 1.51 16.05 -27.93
C GLY A 8 1.23 14.64 -28.48
N ALA A 9 2.24 13.82 -28.75
CA ALA A 9 2.02 12.40 -29.03
C ALA A 9 1.53 11.69 -27.75
N SER A 10 0.44 10.93 -27.86
CA SER A 10 -0.08 10.15 -26.75
C SER A 10 0.48 8.73 -26.80
N PHE A 11 0.80 8.19 -25.62
CA PHE A 11 1.29 6.82 -25.46
C PHE A 11 0.56 6.14 -24.29
N ARG A 12 0.63 4.80 -24.25
CA ARG A 12 0.10 3.99 -23.14
C ARG A 12 1.26 3.32 -22.43
N PRO A 13 1.49 3.60 -21.13
CA PRO A 13 2.63 3.05 -20.39
C PRO A 13 2.73 1.53 -20.41
N GLY A 14 1.57 0.85 -20.40
CA GLY A 14 1.47 -0.62 -20.43
C GLY A 14 2.16 -1.27 -21.64
N ASN A 15 2.30 -0.55 -22.76
CA ASN A 15 3.00 -1.05 -23.95
C ASN A 15 4.52 -1.22 -23.74
N SER A 16 5.09 -0.53 -22.76
CA SER A 16 6.52 -0.57 -22.42
C SER A 16 6.79 -1.21 -21.05
N GLN A 17 5.74 -1.64 -20.35
CA GLN A 17 5.85 -2.32 -19.07
C GLN A 17 6.21 -3.80 -19.29
N PRO A 18 7.30 -4.30 -18.68
CA PRO A 18 7.60 -5.73 -18.72
C PRO A 18 6.45 -6.58 -18.17
N PRO A 19 6.27 -7.82 -18.65
CA PRO A 19 5.32 -8.75 -18.05
C PRO A 19 5.71 -9.01 -16.59
N LEU A 20 4.73 -9.40 -15.78
CA LEU A 20 4.99 -9.87 -14.42
C LEU A 20 5.90 -11.12 -14.51
N PRO A 21 7.02 -11.21 -13.76
CA PRO A 21 7.96 -12.32 -13.86
C PRO A 21 7.42 -13.56 -13.14
N ARG A 22 6.31 -14.12 -13.63
CA ARG A 22 5.56 -15.19 -12.97
C ARG A 22 6.41 -16.43 -12.71
N ASP A 23 7.30 -16.78 -13.63
CA ASP A 23 8.19 -17.93 -13.52
C ASP A 23 9.22 -17.79 -12.38
N ARG A 24 9.45 -16.57 -11.88
CA ARG A 24 10.22 -16.30 -10.66
C ARG A 24 9.33 -16.29 -9.42
N LEU A 25 8.11 -15.76 -9.53
CA LEU A 25 7.22 -15.53 -8.38
C LEU A 25 6.42 -16.78 -7.97
N ILE A 26 6.22 -17.73 -8.89
CA ILE A 26 5.50 -18.99 -8.67
C ILE A 26 6.41 -20.14 -9.06
N LEU A 27 6.92 -20.87 -8.07
CA LEU A 27 7.89 -21.95 -8.26
C LEU A 27 7.23 -23.30 -8.02
N ALA A 28 7.14 -24.10 -9.08
CA ALA A 28 6.70 -25.50 -9.01
C ALA A 28 7.91 -26.41 -8.68
N GLU A 29 8.55 -26.12 -7.56
CA GLU A 29 9.74 -26.82 -7.06
C GLU A 29 9.41 -27.46 -5.71
N THR A 30 10.01 -28.63 -5.45
CA THR A 30 9.94 -29.24 -4.12
C THR A 30 10.70 -28.35 -3.14
N PRO A 31 10.12 -27.96 -1.99
CA PRO A 31 10.84 -27.23 -0.96
C PRO A 31 12.12 -27.94 -0.54
N ASP A 32 13.15 -27.17 -0.22
CA ASP A 32 14.43 -27.72 0.24
C ASP A 32 14.27 -28.65 1.46
N ALA A 33 15.14 -29.65 1.57
CA ALA A 33 15.10 -30.60 2.69
C ALA A 33 15.35 -29.94 4.06
N GLU A 34 15.95 -28.74 4.05
CA GLU A 34 16.22 -27.90 5.23
C GLU A 34 15.17 -26.79 5.40
N ALA A 35 14.07 -26.82 4.65
CA ALA A 35 13.02 -25.82 4.75
C ALA A 35 12.47 -25.71 6.17
N VAL A 36 12.26 -24.47 6.64
CA VAL A 36 11.73 -24.22 7.98
C VAL A 36 10.24 -24.57 7.99
N PRO A 37 9.78 -25.53 8.82
CA PRO A 37 8.39 -25.92 8.86
C PRO A 37 7.56 -24.90 9.65
N MET A 38 6.44 -24.49 9.08
CA MET A 38 5.41 -23.69 9.72
C MET A 38 4.05 -24.31 9.39
N ASP A 39 3.02 -24.06 10.21
CA ASP A 39 1.65 -24.41 9.85
C ASP A 39 1.01 -23.28 9.05
N VAL A 40 1.22 -22.04 9.50
CA VAL A 40 0.65 -20.84 8.86
C VAL A 40 1.70 -19.74 8.75
N LEU A 41 1.87 -19.22 7.53
CA LEU A 41 2.75 -18.09 7.23
C LEU A 41 1.95 -16.86 6.83
N PHE A 42 2.23 -15.72 7.44
CA PHE A 42 1.77 -14.41 6.99
C PHE A 42 2.91 -13.67 6.30
N VAL A 43 2.75 -13.37 5.01
CA VAL A 43 3.75 -12.63 4.22
C VAL A 43 3.40 -11.15 4.25
N GLY A 44 4.07 -10.40 5.12
CA GLY A 44 3.89 -8.97 5.39
C GLY A 44 3.50 -8.69 6.84
N GLY A 45 4.38 -7.99 7.57
CA GLY A 45 4.20 -7.57 8.97
C GLY A 45 3.37 -6.29 9.13
N GLY A 46 2.49 -5.97 8.18
CA GLY A 46 1.56 -4.84 8.30
C GLY A 46 0.33 -5.14 9.16
N PRO A 47 -0.59 -4.17 9.33
CA PRO A 47 -1.77 -4.34 10.19
C PRO A 47 -2.65 -5.55 9.84
N ALA A 48 -2.74 -5.92 8.57
CA ALA A 48 -3.54 -7.07 8.13
C ALA A 48 -2.89 -8.41 8.53
N GLY A 49 -1.59 -8.57 8.28
CA GLY A 49 -0.85 -9.79 8.62
C GLY A 49 -0.77 -10.01 10.12
N LEU A 50 -0.37 -8.97 10.87
CA LEU A 50 -0.29 -9.04 12.34
C LEU A 50 -1.66 -9.28 12.99
N ALA A 51 -2.74 -8.65 12.50
CA ALA A 51 -4.08 -8.92 13.03
C ALA A 51 -4.51 -10.38 12.81
N GLY A 52 -4.17 -10.96 11.66
CA GLY A 52 -4.44 -12.37 11.37
C GLY A 52 -3.63 -13.31 12.26
N ALA A 53 -2.33 -13.06 12.41
CA ALA A 53 -1.46 -13.89 13.26
C ALA A 53 -1.91 -13.86 14.73
N ILE A 54 -2.22 -12.69 15.27
CA ILE A 54 -2.71 -12.50 16.64
C ILE A 54 -4.04 -13.22 16.86
N GLU A 55 -5.02 -13.03 15.96
CA GLU A 55 -6.32 -13.71 16.09
C GLU A 55 -6.16 -15.23 16.00
N LEU A 56 -5.31 -15.74 15.11
CA LEU A 56 -5.07 -17.17 14.97
C LEU A 56 -4.45 -17.74 16.25
N ALA A 57 -3.43 -17.10 16.81
CA ALA A 57 -2.80 -17.51 18.06
C ALA A 57 -3.82 -17.54 19.22
N ARG A 58 -4.69 -16.52 19.33
CA ARG A 58 -5.78 -16.48 20.32
C ARG A 58 -6.75 -17.66 20.16
N LEU A 59 -7.17 -17.96 18.93
CA LEU A 59 -8.11 -19.05 18.65
C LEU A 59 -7.50 -20.42 18.93
N VAL A 60 -6.25 -20.65 18.54
CA VAL A 60 -5.50 -21.89 18.81
C VAL A 60 -5.38 -22.11 20.32
N ALA A 61 -4.95 -21.10 21.07
CA ALA A 61 -4.82 -21.19 22.53
C ALA A 61 -6.17 -21.51 23.20
N ALA A 62 -7.23 -20.78 22.85
CA ALA A 62 -8.56 -20.98 23.42
C ALA A 62 -9.16 -22.35 23.07
N GLY A 63 -9.00 -22.81 21.82
CA GLY A 63 -9.46 -24.12 21.36
C GLY A 63 -8.73 -25.27 22.03
N ASN A 64 -7.40 -25.14 22.19
CA ASN A 64 -6.60 -26.14 22.86
C ASN A 64 -6.96 -26.25 24.35
N GLU A 65 -7.21 -25.11 25.02
CA GLU A 65 -7.72 -25.10 26.41
C GLU A 65 -9.10 -25.76 26.52
N ALA A 66 -9.97 -25.55 25.52
CA ALA A 66 -11.29 -26.17 25.45
C ALA A 66 -11.26 -27.66 25.03
N GLY A 67 -10.12 -28.18 24.60
CA GLY A 67 -9.95 -29.57 24.15
C GLY A 67 -10.50 -29.86 22.75
N ASP A 68 -10.82 -28.84 21.96
CA ASP A 68 -11.38 -28.96 20.61
C ASP A 68 -10.55 -28.24 19.52
N GLY A 69 -9.40 -27.69 19.90
CA GLY A 69 -8.45 -27.01 19.02
C GLY A 69 -7.63 -27.94 18.12
N PRO A 70 -6.85 -27.36 17.18
CA PRO A 70 -6.04 -28.10 16.22
C PRO A 70 -4.76 -28.72 16.80
N GLY A 71 -4.47 -28.51 18.08
CA GLY A 71 -3.17 -28.87 18.69
C GLY A 71 -2.16 -27.73 18.57
N GLU A 72 -0.87 -28.08 18.64
CA GLU A 72 0.22 -27.12 18.45
C GLU A 72 0.21 -26.62 16.99
N VAL A 73 0.35 -25.31 16.80
CA VAL A 73 0.32 -24.65 15.49
C VAL A 73 1.46 -23.64 15.44
N GLU A 74 2.39 -23.83 14.52
CA GLU A 74 3.50 -22.90 14.28
C GLU A 74 3.05 -21.77 13.36
N ILE A 75 3.05 -20.54 13.89
CA ILE A 75 2.60 -19.33 13.17
C ILE A 75 3.82 -18.44 12.92
N GLY A 76 4.08 -18.13 11.65
CA GLY A 76 5.15 -17.23 11.24
C GLY A 76 4.64 -15.94 10.57
N VAL A 77 5.33 -14.83 10.80
CA VAL A 77 5.13 -13.55 10.09
C VAL A 77 6.45 -13.13 9.46
N LEU A 78 6.52 -13.07 8.14
CA LEU A 78 7.70 -12.65 7.38
C LEU A 78 7.54 -11.19 6.98
N GLU A 79 8.49 -10.33 7.33
CA GLU A 79 8.52 -8.92 6.98
C GLU A 79 9.85 -8.54 6.31
N LYS A 80 9.79 -7.73 5.26
CA LYS A 80 10.98 -7.30 4.50
C LYS A 80 11.79 -6.24 5.24
N ALA A 81 11.12 -5.32 5.94
CA ALA A 81 11.78 -4.28 6.73
C ALA A 81 12.66 -4.87 7.83
N GLU A 82 13.78 -4.21 8.17
CA GLU A 82 14.68 -4.66 9.25
C GLU A 82 13.98 -4.67 10.61
N GLY A 83 13.13 -3.67 10.83
CA GLY A 83 12.25 -3.54 11.97
C GLY A 83 10.79 -3.41 11.53
N LEU A 84 9.88 -3.92 12.37
CA LEU A 84 8.46 -3.74 12.16
C LEU A 84 8.10 -2.24 12.10
N GLY A 85 7.24 -1.89 11.13
CA GLY A 85 6.72 -0.54 10.95
C GLY A 85 7.54 0.37 10.04
N GLU A 86 8.78 0.03 9.69
CA GLU A 86 9.68 0.91 8.91
C GLU A 86 9.19 1.11 7.46
N HIS A 87 8.64 0.05 6.85
CA HIS A 87 8.06 0.12 5.50
C HIS A 87 6.57 0.51 5.47
N ASN A 88 5.96 0.83 6.62
CA ASN A 88 4.55 1.22 6.70
C ASN A 88 4.38 2.73 6.59
N LEU A 89 3.61 3.18 5.60
CA LEU A 89 3.35 4.60 5.39
C LEU A 89 1.85 4.89 5.34
N SER A 90 1.41 5.83 6.17
CA SER A 90 0.03 6.32 6.18
C SER A 90 -0.07 7.69 6.86
N GLY A 91 -1.09 8.45 6.49
CA GLY A 91 -1.56 9.58 7.30
C GLY A 91 -2.28 9.11 8.59
N ALA A 92 -2.86 7.91 8.59
CA ALA A 92 -3.36 7.18 9.76
C ALA A 92 -4.38 7.92 10.65
N VAL A 93 -5.54 8.25 10.08
CA VAL A 93 -6.78 8.45 10.86
C VAL A 93 -7.53 7.12 10.94
N ILE A 94 -7.47 6.48 12.10
CA ILE A 94 -7.89 5.10 12.33
C ILE A 94 -9.30 5.02 12.92
N ASN A 95 -10.15 4.17 12.33
CA ASN A 95 -11.37 3.72 12.98
C ASN A 95 -11.03 2.55 13.91
N PRO A 96 -11.29 2.67 15.24
CA PRO A 96 -10.84 1.69 16.23
C PRO A 96 -11.61 0.37 16.20
N ARG A 97 -12.67 0.24 15.37
CA ARG A 97 -13.55 -0.95 15.35
C ARG A 97 -12.79 -2.28 15.28
N SER A 98 -11.77 -2.38 14.45
CA SER A 98 -11.03 -3.63 14.27
C SER A 98 -10.05 -3.90 15.41
N PHE A 99 -9.53 -2.86 16.07
CA PHE A 99 -8.78 -3.01 17.31
C PHE A 99 -9.66 -3.54 18.42
N ARG A 100 -10.86 -2.96 18.62
CA ARG A 100 -11.85 -3.45 19.58
C ARG A 100 -12.30 -4.88 19.30
N ALA A 101 -12.32 -5.29 18.03
CA ALA A 101 -12.67 -6.66 17.66
C ALA A 101 -11.53 -7.65 17.97
N LEU A 102 -10.27 -7.24 17.78
CA LEU A 102 -9.09 -8.06 18.00
C LEU A 102 -8.67 -8.14 19.49
N PHE A 103 -8.91 -7.06 20.23
CA PHE A 103 -8.59 -6.89 21.64
C PHE A 103 -9.82 -6.42 22.42
N PRO A 104 -10.88 -7.25 22.53
CA PRO A 104 -12.11 -6.88 23.21
C PRO A 104 -11.93 -6.58 24.70
N GLU A 105 -10.84 -7.05 25.29
CA GLU A 105 -10.46 -6.81 26.68
C GLU A 105 -9.78 -5.45 26.94
N LEU A 106 -9.36 -4.74 25.88
CA LEU A 106 -8.66 -3.45 25.98
C LEU A 106 -9.62 -2.29 25.70
N GLU A 107 -9.37 -1.18 26.39
CA GLU A 107 -10.07 0.08 26.13
C GLU A 107 -9.34 0.88 25.04
N ASP A 108 -10.02 1.86 24.42
CA ASP A 108 -9.41 2.66 23.34
C ASP A 108 -8.12 3.39 23.75
N GLY A 109 -7.96 3.69 25.04
CA GLY A 109 -6.78 4.35 25.61
C GLY A 109 -5.56 3.44 25.73
N ASP A 110 -5.73 2.12 25.63
CA ASP A 110 -4.64 1.13 25.66
C ASP A 110 -4.05 0.88 24.28
N PHE A 111 -4.74 1.32 23.22
CA PHE A 111 -4.25 1.21 21.85
C PHE A 111 -3.13 2.23 21.58
N PRO A 112 -2.21 1.93 20.65
CA PRO A 112 -1.07 2.79 20.29
C PRO A 112 -1.51 3.98 19.41
N PHE A 113 -2.54 4.70 19.85
CA PHE A 113 -3.07 5.89 19.19
C PHE A 113 -2.53 7.15 19.87
N ARG A 114 -2.27 8.19 19.08
CA ARG A 114 -1.80 9.48 19.60
C ARG A 114 -2.93 10.30 20.22
N GLY A 115 -4.14 10.18 19.68
CA GLY A 115 -5.32 10.81 20.31
C GLY A 115 -6.58 10.77 19.45
N ALA A 116 -7.72 11.02 20.09
CA ALA A 116 -9.00 11.12 19.39
C ALA A 116 -9.04 12.37 18.48
N VAL A 117 -9.68 12.26 17.32
CA VAL A 117 -9.88 13.39 16.41
C VAL A 117 -10.86 14.39 17.06
N LYS A 118 -10.35 15.57 17.43
CA LYS A 118 -11.12 16.64 18.10
C LYS A 118 -11.96 17.49 17.15
N GLY A 119 -11.57 17.55 15.89
CA GLY A 119 -12.27 18.33 14.87
C GLY A 119 -11.73 18.05 13.48
N GLU A 120 -12.47 18.52 12.48
CA GLU A 120 -12.18 18.30 11.07
C GLU A 120 -12.56 19.51 10.20
N ALA A 121 -11.79 19.73 9.14
CA ALA A 121 -12.07 20.75 8.14
C ALA A 121 -11.69 20.26 6.74
N VAL A 122 -12.51 20.63 5.77
CA VAL A 122 -12.27 20.35 4.35
C VAL A 122 -12.26 21.66 3.60
N TYR A 123 -11.24 21.87 2.77
CA TYR A 123 -11.06 23.09 1.99
C TYR A 123 -10.99 22.79 0.50
N TYR A 124 -11.63 23.65 -0.30
CA TYR A 124 -11.34 23.77 -1.72
C TYR A 124 -10.25 24.82 -1.91
N LEU A 125 -9.13 24.45 -2.55
CA LEU A 125 -8.00 25.32 -2.80
C LEU A 125 -8.08 25.95 -4.19
N ARG A 126 -7.76 27.24 -4.21
CA ARG A 126 -7.27 27.99 -5.37
C ARG A 126 -5.79 28.30 -5.09
N GLU A 127 -5.02 28.62 -6.11
CA GLU A 127 -3.58 28.87 -6.01
C GLU A 127 -3.18 29.78 -4.85
N ASN A 128 -3.90 30.88 -4.64
CA ASN A 128 -3.60 31.88 -3.61
C ASN A 128 -4.68 31.99 -2.52
N GLY A 129 -5.51 30.97 -2.34
CA GLY A 129 -6.54 31.04 -1.29
C GLY A 129 -7.40 29.80 -1.16
N SER A 130 -7.97 29.61 0.03
CA SER A 130 -8.80 28.46 0.35
C SER A 130 -10.24 28.87 0.67
N THR A 131 -11.17 27.94 0.51
CA THR A 131 -12.56 28.10 0.96
C THR A 131 -12.98 26.85 1.68
N ARG A 132 -13.37 26.99 2.97
CA ARG A 132 -13.88 25.87 3.74
C ARG A 132 -15.23 25.44 3.15
N ILE A 133 -15.37 24.15 2.89
CA ILE A 133 -16.63 23.54 2.43
C ILE A 133 -17.25 22.70 3.56
N PRO A 134 -18.56 22.40 3.51
CA PRO A 134 -19.17 21.46 4.45
C PRO A 134 -18.46 20.10 4.38
N THR A 135 -18.04 19.56 5.53
CA THR A 135 -17.37 18.26 5.61
C THR A 135 -18.28 17.17 5.05
N PRO A 136 -17.87 16.48 3.96
CA PRO A 136 -18.62 15.36 3.41
C PRO A 136 -18.80 14.25 4.46
N PRO A 137 -19.93 13.51 4.46
CA PRO A 137 -20.15 12.43 5.43
C PRO A 137 -19.03 11.37 5.47
N THR A 138 -18.37 11.11 4.34
CA THR A 138 -17.25 10.15 4.25
C THR A 138 -15.97 10.66 4.93
N MET A 139 -15.82 11.97 5.11
CA MET A 139 -14.66 12.61 5.74
C MET A 139 -14.93 13.04 7.19
N ARG A 140 -16.04 12.61 7.78
CA ARG A 140 -16.31 12.79 9.21
C ARG A 140 -15.50 11.78 10.01
N ASN A 141 -14.82 12.27 11.04
CA ASN A 141 -13.87 11.47 11.82
C ASN A 141 -14.22 11.40 13.31
N HIS A 142 -15.47 11.70 13.67
CA HIS A 142 -15.97 11.46 15.02
C HIS A 142 -15.82 9.97 15.40
N GLY A 143 -15.17 9.71 16.54
CA GLY A 143 -14.88 8.36 17.02
C GLY A 143 -13.64 7.71 16.39
N ASN A 144 -12.92 8.41 15.52
CA ASN A 144 -11.63 7.98 14.99
C ASN A 144 -10.47 8.63 15.76
N TYR A 145 -9.28 8.08 15.55
CA TYR A 145 -8.05 8.47 16.24
C TYR A 145 -6.96 8.82 15.23
N VAL A 146 -6.11 9.78 15.57
CA VAL A 146 -4.83 9.98 14.90
C VAL A 146 -3.82 9.02 15.52
N ALA A 147 -2.99 8.40 14.68
CA ALA A 147 -1.96 7.47 15.12
C ALA A 147 -0.75 7.50 14.17
N SER A 148 0.41 7.04 14.63
CA SER A 148 1.50 6.64 13.75
C SER A 148 1.30 5.19 13.33
N ILE A 149 1.24 4.92 12.03
CA ILE A 149 1.08 3.53 11.55
C ILE A 149 2.29 2.66 11.91
N CYS A 150 3.49 3.24 11.97
CA CYS A 150 4.71 2.54 12.35
C CYS A 150 4.63 2.08 13.81
N GLU A 151 4.16 2.95 14.71
CA GLU A 151 4.00 2.63 16.14
C GLU A 151 2.91 1.59 16.37
N VAL A 152 1.80 1.71 15.64
CA VAL A 152 0.73 0.71 15.63
C VAL A 152 1.27 -0.67 15.27
N VAL A 153 2.06 -0.75 14.20
CA VAL A 153 2.63 -2.02 13.71
C VAL A 153 3.64 -2.61 14.70
N ARG A 154 4.52 -1.79 15.28
CA ARG A 154 5.46 -2.25 16.34
C ARG A 154 4.73 -2.80 17.55
N TRP A 155 3.73 -2.08 18.05
CA TRP A 155 2.91 -2.52 19.17
C TRP A 155 2.16 -3.83 18.86
N MET A 156 1.60 -3.97 17.64
CA MET A 156 0.97 -5.22 17.23
C MET A 156 1.99 -6.37 17.14
N GLY A 157 3.22 -6.09 16.70
CA GLY A 157 4.34 -7.03 16.71
C GLY A 157 4.62 -7.58 18.10
N GLU A 158 4.80 -6.68 19.08
CA GLU A 158 5.00 -7.06 20.49
C GLU A 158 3.84 -7.91 21.03
N LYS A 159 2.59 -7.60 20.65
CA LYS A 159 1.43 -8.43 21.00
C LYS A 159 1.49 -9.82 20.35
N ALA A 160 1.91 -9.92 19.10
CA ALA A 160 2.03 -11.19 18.39
C ALA A 160 3.13 -12.07 19.00
N GLU A 161 4.33 -11.51 19.22
CA GLU A 161 5.45 -12.21 19.87
C GLU A 161 5.09 -12.67 21.28
N GLY A 162 4.40 -11.83 22.05
CA GLY A 162 3.89 -12.19 23.38
C GLY A 162 2.86 -13.33 23.38
N MET A 163 2.30 -13.68 22.23
CA MET A 163 1.41 -14.83 22.02
C MET A 163 2.11 -16.03 21.38
N GLY A 164 3.44 -16.00 21.25
CA GLY A 164 4.23 -17.09 20.68
C GLY A 164 4.27 -17.11 19.15
N VAL A 165 3.83 -16.04 18.48
CA VAL A 165 4.00 -15.93 17.02
C VAL A 165 5.47 -15.69 16.69
N ASN A 166 6.00 -16.45 15.73
CA ASN A 166 7.36 -16.25 15.23
C ASN A 166 7.38 -15.08 14.25
N VAL A 167 7.89 -13.92 14.68
CA VAL A 167 8.00 -12.71 13.84
C VAL A 167 9.41 -12.59 13.29
N PHE A 168 9.54 -12.54 11.96
CA PHE A 168 10.79 -12.54 11.23
C PHE A 168 10.93 -11.25 10.39
N PRO A 169 11.35 -10.13 11.00
CA PRO A 169 11.70 -8.94 10.24
C PRO A 169 13.06 -9.13 9.54
N GLY A 170 13.26 -8.48 8.40
CA GLY A 170 14.41 -8.67 7.53
C GLY A 170 14.35 -9.93 6.65
N PHE A 171 13.20 -10.58 6.52
CA PHE A 171 12.98 -11.78 5.69
C PHE A 171 11.98 -11.52 4.56
N PRO A 172 12.38 -10.77 3.52
CA PRO A 172 11.56 -10.60 2.33
C PRO A 172 11.28 -11.93 1.63
N VAL A 173 10.06 -12.09 1.13
CA VAL A 173 9.63 -13.26 0.36
C VAL A 173 9.68 -12.96 -1.13
N ASP A 174 10.45 -13.75 -1.88
CA ASP A 174 10.60 -13.63 -3.34
C ASP A 174 9.53 -14.39 -4.11
N SER A 175 9.16 -15.59 -3.63
CA SER A 175 8.36 -16.53 -4.41
C SER A 175 7.40 -17.36 -3.56
N LEU A 176 6.31 -17.80 -4.17
CA LEU A 176 5.45 -18.88 -3.66
C LEU A 176 5.97 -20.23 -4.14
N LEU A 177 6.04 -21.20 -3.23
CA LEU A 177 6.28 -22.60 -3.57
C LEU A 177 4.93 -23.29 -3.79
N VAL A 178 4.77 -23.99 -4.91
CA VAL A 178 3.50 -24.60 -5.31
C VAL A 178 3.63 -26.08 -5.67
N GLU A 179 2.60 -26.84 -5.33
CA GLU A 179 2.39 -28.22 -5.78
C GLU A 179 1.01 -28.29 -6.44
N ASP A 180 0.96 -28.66 -7.72
CA ASP A 180 -0.23 -28.62 -8.58
C ASP A 180 -0.94 -27.24 -8.60
N GLN A 181 -1.95 -27.05 -7.75
CA GLN A 181 -2.74 -25.84 -7.59
C GLN A 181 -2.71 -25.32 -6.14
N SER A 182 -1.95 -25.96 -5.27
CA SER A 182 -1.80 -25.60 -3.87
C SER A 182 -0.54 -24.80 -3.66
N VAL A 183 -0.64 -23.77 -2.83
CA VAL A 183 0.54 -23.14 -2.24
C VAL A 183 0.96 -23.96 -1.03
N VAL A 184 2.24 -24.29 -0.96
CA VAL A 184 2.82 -25.18 0.08
C VAL A 184 3.92 -24.51 0.88
N GLY A 185 4.22 -23.25 0.59
CA GLY A 185 5.27 -22.50 1.25
C GLY A 185 5.71 -21.27 0.47
N VAL A 186 6.86 -20.73 0.87
CA VAL A 186 7.47 -19.55 0.28
C VAL A 186 8.99 -19.68 0.24
N ARG A 187 9.63 -18.94 -0.67
CA ARG A 187 11.09 -18.78 -0.75
C ARG A 187 11.47 -17.33 -0.45
N THR A 188 12.43 -17.13 0.44
CA THR A 188 12.95 -15.81 0.81
C THR A 188 13.95 -15.28 -0.21
N VAL A 189 14.19 -13.97 -0.20
CA VAL A 189 15.24 -13.36 -1.03
C VAL A 189 16.62 -13.66 -0.42
N PRO A 190 17.62 -14.09 -1.21
CA PRO A 190 19.00 -14.22 -0.71
C PRO A 190 19.57 -12.86 -0.30
N SER A 191 20.56 -12.86 0.59
CA SER A 191 21.21 -11.64 1.08
C SER A 191 22.72 -11.66 0.88
N GLY A 192 23.33 -10.48 0.87
CA GLY A 192 24.76 -10.28 0.69
C GLY A 192 25.24 -10.55 -0.74
N LEU A 193 24.38 -10.30 -1.73
CA LEU A 193 24.75 -10.43 -3.14
C LEU A 193 25.26 -9.09 -3.72
N ASN A 194 26.19 -9.16 -4.67
CA ASN A 194 26.67 -8.02 -5.46
C ASN A 194 25.78 -7.77 -6.70
N ARG A 195 26.15 -6.80 -7.54
CA ARG A 195 25.33 -6.34 -8.67
C ARG A 195 25.12 -7.43 -9.72
N GLU A 196 26.10 -8.33 -9.83
CA GLU A 196 26.13 -9.48 -10.72
C GLU A 196 25.34 -10.68 -10.17
N GLY A 197 24.85 -10.60 -8.93
CA GLY A 197 24.12 -11.67 -8.24
C GLY A 197 25.03 -12.71 -7.58
N GLU A 198 26.32 -12.41 -7.44
CA GLU A 198 27.30 -13.27 -6.79
C GLU A 198 27.44 -12.90 -5.31
N PRO A 199 27.79 -13.85 -4.41
CA PRO A 199 28.08 -13.54 -3.02
C PRO A 199 29.18 -12.47 -2.87
N ALA A 200 28.84 -11.34 -2.24
CA ALA A 200 29.78 -10.23 -2.00
C ALA A 200 30.75 -10.51 -0.83
N GLY A 201 30.42 -11.46 0.04
CA GLY A 201 31.17 -11.79 1.25
C GLY A 201 30.79 -13.14 1.86
N SER A 202 31.47 -13.52 2.95
CA SER A 202 31.20 -14.77 3.68
C SER A 202 29.88 -14.76 4.47
N ASP A 203 29.29 -13.57 4.64
CA ASP A 203 28.03 -13.28 5.29
C ASP A 203 26.83 -13.36 4.36
N ALA A 204 27.05 -13.57 3.05
CA ALA A 204 25.97 -13.81 2.10
C ALA A 204 25.16 -15.05 2.49
N MET A 205 23.83 -14.92 2.57
CA MET A 205 22.93 -16.01 2.89
C MET A 205 22.15 -16.45 1.64
N PRO A 206 22.04 -17.75 1.38
CA PRO A 206 21.19 -18.25 0.30
C PRO A 206 19.72 -17.96 0.61
N ALA A 207 18.88 -18.08 -0.42
CA ALA A 207 17.43 -18.12 -0.23
C ALA A 207 17.08 -19.29 0.68
N MET A 208 16.11 -19.07 1.57
CA MET A 208 15.57 -20.10 2.45
C MET A 208 14.11 -20.39 2.10
N ASP A 209 13.78 -21.67 2.06
CA ASP A 209 12.41 -22.14 1.93
C ASP A 209 11.74 -22.26 3.30
N LEU A 210 10.48 -21.85 3.37
CA LEU A 210 9.61 -22.11 4.49
C LEU A 210 8.38 -22.86 3.98
N THR A 211 8.08 -24.02 4.56
CA THR A 211 6.86 -24.76 4.23
C THR A 211 5.71 -24.27 5.09
N ALA A 212 4.50 -24.28 4.55
CA ALA A 212 3.29 -23.92 5.26
C ALA A 212 2.09 -24.67 4.74
N ARG A 213 1.16 -25.02 5.64
CA ARG A 213 -0.16 -25.53 5.26
C ARG A 213 -1.04 -24.43 4.69
N VAL A 214 -0.89 -23.20 5.19
CA VAL A 214 -1.55 -22.01 4.66
C VAL A 214 -0.60 -20.82 4.63
N THR A 215 -0.49 -20.18 3.47
CA THR A 215 0.19 -18.89 3.28
C THR A 215 -0.83 -17.77 3.14
N VAL A 216 -0.70 -16.70 3.93
CA VAL A 216 -1.55 -15.51 3.88
C VAL A 216 -0.75 -14.36 3.27
N LEU A 217 -1.16 -13.91 2.09
CA LEU A 217 -0.55 -12.76 1.42
C LEU A 217 -1.09 -11.45 2.02
N ALA A 218 -0.21 -10.74 2.72
CA ALA A 218 -0.46 -9.48 3.40
C ALA A 218 0.55 -8.39 3.00
N GLU A 219 1.12 -8.48 1.78
CA GLU A 219 2.18 -7.61 1.24
C GLU A 219 1.82 -6.11 1.19
N GLY A 220 0.52 -5.81 1.28
CA GLY A 220 -0.03 -4.47 1.13
C GLY A 220 -0.26 -4.11 -0.34
N THR A 221 -0.22 -2.80 -0.64
CA THR A 221 -0.45 -2.29 -2.00
C THR A 221 0.51 -2.91 -3.03
N ARG A 222 -0.04 -3.30 -4.19
CA ARG A 222 0.72 -3.75 -5.37
C ARG A 222 1.80 -4.79 -5.00
N GLY A 223 1.40 -5.81 -4.24
CA GLY A 223 2.24 -6.96 -3.88
C GLY A 223 2.53 -7.87 -5.08
N PRO A 224 3.79 -8.19 -5.42
CA PRO A 224 4.10 -9.04 -6.56
C PRO A 224 3.55 -10.47 -6.42
N LEU A 225 3.55 -11.06 -5.23
CA LEU A 225 3.04 -12.43 -5.04
C LEU A 225 1.53 -12.48 -5.21
N SER A 226 0.81 -11.48 -4.69
CA SER A 226 -0.65 -11.38 -4.85
C SER A 226 -1.04 -11.21 -6.31
N GLN A 227 -0.30 -10.40 -7.07
CA GLN A 227 -0.49 -10.25 -8.52
C GLN A 227 -0.24 -11.58 -9.25
N ALA A 228 0.89 -12.24 -8.94
CA ALA A 228 1.28 -13.48 -9.60
C ALA A 228 0.32 -14.63 -9.31
N TYR A 229 -0.14 -14.74 -8.05
CA TYR A 229 -1.11 -15.75 -7.65
C TYR A 229 -2.44 -15.57 -8.38
N LEU A 230 -2.97 -14.35 -8.43
CA LEU A 230 -4.24 -14.08 -9.11
C LEU A 230 -4.16 -14.39 -10.62
N GLU A 231 -3.04 -14.03 -11.26
CA GLU A 231 -2.81 -14.36 -12.68
C GLU A 231 -2.66 -15.87 -12.91
N TRP A 232 -1.82 -16.54 -12.11
CA TRP A 232 -1.59 -17.99 -12.18
C TRP A 232 -2.87 -18.80 -12.02
N GLN A 233 -3.75 -18.37 -11.11
CA GLN A 233 -5.04 -19.00 -10.83
C GLN A 233 -6.18 -18.53 -11.75
N GLY A 234 -5.93 -17.60 -12.67
CA GLY A 234 -6.95 -17.04 -13.56
C GLY A 234 -8.09 -16.32 -12.81
N VAL A 235 -7.82 -15.79 -11.62
CA VAL A 235 -8.82 -15.11 -10.80
C VAL A 235 -8.92 -13.65 -11.25
N SER A 236 -10.12 -13.27 -11.70
CA SER A 236 -10.39 -11.93 -12.22
C SER A 236 -11.26 -11.09 -11.28
N SER A 237 -11.40 -9.81 -11.62
CA SER A 237 -12.35 -8.86 -11.06
C SER A 237 -13.08 -8.13 -12.20
N PRO A 238 -14.28 -7.58 -11.97
CA PRO A 238 -15.01 -6.82 -12.99
C PRO A 238 -14.24 -5.62 -13.57
N ASN A 239 -13.51 -4.89 -12.72
CA ASN A 239 -12.59 -3.82 -13.11
C ASN A 239 -11.17 -4.17 -12.62
N PRO A 240 -10.11 -3.70 -13.30
CA PRO A 240 -8.76 -3.80 -12.75
C PRO A 240 -8.63 -2.96 -11.47
N GLN A 241 -7.67 -3.31 -10.62
CA GLN A 241 -7.26 -2.39 -9.55
C GLN A 241 -6.61 -1.15 -10.18
N ILE A 242 -7.03 0.02 -9.73
CA ILE A 242 -6.39 1.31 -10.03
C ILE A 242 -5.75 1.84 -8.74
N TYR A 243 -4.78 2.73 -8.87
CA TYR A 243 -3.95 3.15 -7.74
C TYR A 243 -3.76 4.68 -7.70
N SER A 244 -3.44 5.18 -6.51
CA SER A 244 -2.80 6.49 -6.33
C SER A 244 -1.41 6.33 -5.76
N LEU A 245 -0.62 7.39 -5.89
CA LEU A 245 0.61 7.60 -5.14
C LEU A 245 0.36 8.64 -4.05
N GLY A 246 0.66 8.26 -2.81
CA GLY A 246 0.75 9.18 -1.67
C GLY A 246 2.20 9.55 -1.39
N VAL A 247 2.47 10.84 -1.18
CA VAL A 247 3.74 11.35 -0.66
C VAL A 247 3.46 12.06 0.66
N LYS A 248 4.23 11.75 1.70
CA LYS A 248 4.04 12.19 3.07
C LYS A 248 5.33 12.80 3.62
N GLU A 249 5.15 13.83 4.42
CA GLU A 249 6.17 14.46 5.25
C GLU A 249 5.68 14.54 6.71
N LEU A 250 6.61 14.34 7.67
CA LEU A 250 6.37 14.63 9.08
C LEU A 250 7.14 15.89 9.47
N TRP A 251 6.45 16.87 10.03
CA TRP A 251 7.00 18.18 10.36
C TRP A 251 6.94 18.44 11.85
N GLU A 252 8.03 18.95 12.42
CA GLU A 252 7.98 19.74 13.65
C GLU A 252 7.51 21.15 13.29
N VAL A 253 6.46 21.63 13.94
CA VAL A 253 5.85 22.94 13.67
C VAL A 253 5.85 23.82 14.91
N LYS A 254 5.94 25.14 14.70
CA LYS A 254 5.85 26.12 15.80
C LYS A 254 4.40 26.48 16.13
N LYS A 255 3.47 26.22 15.21
CA LYS A 255 2.02 26.44 15.37
C LYS A 255 1.29 25.10 15.21
N PRO A 256 0.85 24.49 16.33
CA PRO A 256 0.16 23.20 16.28
C PRO A 256 -1.19 23.28 15.57
N LEU A 257 -1.60 22.16 14.98
CA LEU A 257 -2.96 21.99 14.44
C LEU A 257 -3.91 21.50 15.54
N ASP A 258 -5.15 21.98 15.51
CA ASP A 258 -6.21 21.58 16.46
C ASP A 258 -7.23 20.61 15.85
N ARG A 259 -7.11 20.31 14.55
CA ARG A 259 -8.07 19.54 13.75
C ARG A 259 -7.41 18.84 12.59
N VAL A 260 -8.02 17.76 12.11
CA VAL A 260 -7.63 17.15 10.83
C VAL A 260 -8.08 18.04 9.67
N VAL A 261 -7.17 18.31 8.74
CA VAL A 261 -7.44 19.13 7.56
C VAL A 261 -7.31 18.27 6.32
N HIS A 262 -8.29 18.36 5.42
CA HIS A 262 -8.20 17.82 4.07
C HIS A 262 -8.40 18.93 3.06
N THR A 263 -7.76 18.80 1.90
CA THR A 263 -7.99 19.73 0.80
C THR A 263 -8.17 19.03 -0.53
N MET A 264 -8.85 19.73 -1.44
CA MET A 264 -9.08 19.35 -2.83
C MET A 264 -8.99 20.59 -3.72
N GLY A 265 -8.89 20.41 -5.04
CA GLY A 265 -8.77 21.52 -5.98
C GLY A 265 -7.32 21.73 -6.39
N TRP A 266 -6.82 22.97 -6.33
CA TRP A 266 -5.45 23.29 -6.72
C TRP A 266 -4.43 22.47 -5.90
N PRO A 267 -3.33 21.97 -6.50
CA PRO A 267 -2.90 22.14 -7.90
C PRO A 267 -3.49 21.14 -8.91
N LEU A 268 -4.33 20.19 -8.46
CA LEU A 268 -4.78 19.03 -9.24
C LEU A 268 -5.99 19.27 -10.16
N VAL A 269 -6.48 20.51 -10.30
CA VAL A 269 -7.78 20.80 -10.96
C VAL A 269 -7.90 20.28 -12.39
N LYS A 270 -6.80 20.20 -13.14
CA LYS A 270 -6.80 19.88 -14.57
C LYS A 270 -6.46 18.42 -14.88
N ASP A 271 -5.47 17.85 -14.19
CA ASP A 271 -4.79 16.64 -14.69
C ASP A 271 -4.86 15.43 -13.74
N GLY A 272 -5.57 15.47 -12.61
CA GLY A 272 -5.64 14.29 -11.73
C GLY A 272 -6.72 14.33 -10.65
N PHE A 273 -7.05 13.16 -10.10
CA PHE A 273 -7.87 13.05 -8.90
C PHE A 273 -6.95 12.95 -7.68
N GLY A 274 -7.26 13.72 -6.64
CA GLY A 274 -6.45 13.67 -5.43
C GLY A 274 -6.76 14.79 -4.47
N GLY A 275 -5.91 14.91 -3.46
CA GLY A 275 -6.05 15.89 -2.41
C GLY A 275 -4.92 15.80 -1.40
N THR A 276 -4.93 16.73 -0.46
CA THR A 276 -3.91 16.79 0.59
C THR A 276 -4.54 16.52 1.95
N TRP A 277 -3.68 16.19 2.90
CA TRP A 277 -4.04 16.17 4.31
C TRP A 277 -3.01 16.89 5.17
N ALA A 278 -3.46 17.44 6.29
CA ALA A 278 -2.61 17.84 7.40
C ALA A 278 -3.25 17.40 8.72
N TYR A 279 -2.57 16.52 9.47
CA TYR A 279 -3.09 15.93 10.71
C TYR A 279 -2.22 16.29 11.91
N PRO A 280 -2.81 16.69 13.05
CA PRO A 280 -2.08 16.89 14.29
C PRO A 280 -1.71 15.54 14.90
N MET A 281 -0.42 15.22 14.88
CA MET A 281 0.12 13.96 15.40
C MET A 281 0.47 14.06 16.89
N ASP A 282 0.95 15.22 17.32
CA ASP A 282 1.31 15.55 18.69
C ASP A 282 1.30 17.08 18.88
N ASP A 283 1.68 17.57 20.07
CA ASP A 283 1.69 19.00 20.42
C ASP A 283 2.44 19.87 19.42
N ASN A 284 3.55 19.40 18.83
CA ASN A 284 4.33 20.14 17.84
C ASN A 284 4.57 19.35 16.54
N LEU A 285 3.80 18.28 16.29
CA LEU A 285 4.01 17.40 15.13
C LEU A 285 2.81 17.40 14.18
N VAL A 286 3.08 17.59 12.90
CA VAL A 286 2.08 17.56 11.82
C VAL A 286 2.49 16.56 10.75
N SER A 287 1.57 15.65 10.43
CA SER A 287 1.65 14.79 9.24
C SER A 287 1.01 15.53 8.07
N LEU A 288 1.80 15.88 7.07
CA LEU A 288 1.36 16.53 5.84
C LEU A 288 1.57 15.59 4.66
N GLY A 289 0.65 15.57 3.70
CA GLY A 289 0.89 14.84 2.46
C GLY A 289 -0.12 15.10 1.38
N ILE A 290 0.13 14.52 0.22
CA ILE A 290 -0.71 14.57 -0.97
C ILE A 290 -0.92 13.16 -1.51
N VAL A 291 -2.13 12.87 -1.98
CA VAL A 291 -2.46 11.67 -2.75
C VAL A 291 -2.89 12.10 -4.15
N VAL A 292 -2.35 11.43 -5.18
CA VAL A 292 -2.70 11.67 -6.58
C VAL A 292 -2.92 10.34 -7.30
N SER A 293 -4.04 10.21 -8.00
CA SER A 293 -4.37 9.05 -8.80
C SER A 293 -3.37 8.83 -9.94
N LEU A 294 -2.99 7.59 -10.22
CA LEU A 294 -2.00 7.26 -11.27
C LEU A 294 -2.62 7.22 -12.68
N ASP A 295 -3.93 7.43 -12.81
CA ASP A 295 -4.66 7.59 -14.07
C ASP A 295 -4.58 9.01 -14.66
N TYR A 296 -3.73 9.91 -14.13
CA TYR A 296 -3.51 11.26 -14.69
C TYR A 296 -3.01 11.25 -16.15
N GLU A 297 -3.35 12.27 -16.95
CA GLU A 297 -2.91 12.34 -18.36
C GLU A 297 -1.47 12.87 -18.51
N ASN A 298 -1.06 13.82 -17.68
CA ASN A 298 0.24 14.49 -17.79
C ASN A 298 1.40 13.59 -17.32
N ALA A 299 2.18 13.07 -18.26
CA ALA A 299 3.35 12.23 -18.01
C ALA A 299 4.48 12.92 -17.23
N ARG A 300 4.46 14.26 -17.11
CA ARG A 300 5.42 15.04 -16.30
C ARG A 300 4.84 15.48 -14.95
N LEU A 301 3.68 14.97 -14.57
CA LEU A 301 3.17 15.20 -13.23
C LEU A 301 4.07 14.48 -12.22
N ASP A 302 4.57 15.26 -11.26
CA ASP A 302 5.42 14.77 -10.18
C ASP A 302 4.71 14.96 -8.84
N VAL A 303 4.29 13.87 -8.21
CA VAL A 303 3.53 13.91 -6.94
C VAL A 303 4.39 14.46 -5.79
N HIS A 304 5.69 14.19 -5.79
CA HIS A 304 6.61 14.78 -4.83
C HIS A 304 6.70 16.30 -5.07
N GLY A 305 6.89 16.71 -6.33
CA GLY A 305 6.91 18.13 -6.73
C GLY A 305 5.63 18.88 -6.36
N LEU A 306 4.46 18.24 -6.52
CA LEU A 306 3.18 18.84 -6.11
C LEU A 306 3.10 19.07 -4.59
N LEU A 307 3.65 18.16 -3.78
CA LEU A 307 3.74 18.38 -2.34
C LEU A 307 4.62 19.60 -2.03
N GLN A 308 5.78 19.70 -2.69
CA GLN A 308 6.69 20.84 -2.53
C GLN A 308 6.00 22.16 -2.91
N GLN A 309 5.24 22.18 -4.00
CA GLN A 309 4.46 23.33 -4.44
C GLN A 309 3.38 23.71 -3.40
N ILE A 310 2.65 22.71 -2.89
CA ILE A 310 1.55 22.91 -1.93
C ILE A 310 2.01 23.51 -0.61
N LYS A 311 3.22 23.18 -0.14
CA LYS A 311 3.78 23.74 1.10
C LYS A 311 3.84 25.27 1.09
N HIS A 312 3.90 25.88 -0.09
CA HIS A 312 3.95 27.34 -0.26
C HIS A 312 2.56 28.01 -0.29
N HIS A 313 1.48 27.24 -0.45
CA HIS A 313 0.12 27.78 -0.39
C HIS A 313 -0.14 28.39 1.00
N PRO A 314 -0.82 29.57 1.11
CA PRO A 314 -0.97 30.30 2.36
C PRO A 314 -1.47 29.46 3.55
N LEU A 315 -2.40 28.53 3.30
CA LEU A 315 -2.93 27.61 4.32
C LEU A 315 -1.84 26.73 4.97
N PHE A 316 -0.87 26.23 4.19
CA PHE A 316 0.17 25.32 4.69
C PHE A 316 1.41 26.08 5.11
N ARG A 317 1.78 27.14 4.38
CA ARG A 317 2.92 28.00 4.73
C ARG A 317 2.81 28.49 6.17
N GLU A 318 1.62 28.94 6.59
CA GLU A 318 1.40 29.41 7.96
C GLU A 318 1.67 28.33 9.03
N ILE A 319 1.48 27.06 8.70
CA ILE A 319 1.69 25.92 9.60
C ILE A 319 3.19 25.56 9.66
N LEU A 320 3.86 25.58 8.50
CA LEU A 320 5.22 25.05 8.33
C LEU A 320 6.32 26.09 8.54
N GLU A 321 6.01 27.38 8.45
CA GLU A 321 7.00 28.45 8.56
C GLU A 321 7.74 28.41 9.91
N GLY A 322 9.07 28.34 9.84
CA GLY A 322 9.95 28.18 11.00
C GLY A 322 9.95 26.77 11.61
N GLY A 323 9.29 25.79 10.99
CA GLY A 323 9.32 24.38 11.34
C GLY A 323 10.49 23.62 10.70
N GLU A 324 10.56 22.32 10.99
CA GLU A 324 11.59 21.42 10.48
C GLU A 324 10.96 20.14 9.90
N LEU A 325 11.42 19.74 8.70
CA LEU A 325 11.09 18.45 8.12
C LEU A 325 11.86 17.33 8.83
N LEU A 326 11.14 16.42 9.46
CA LEU A 326 11.71 15.30 10.20
C LEU A 326 11.86 14.05 9.34
N GLU A 327 10.77 13.64 8.69
CA GLU A 327 10.69 12.38 7.93
C GLU A 327 9.95 12.58 6.61
N TRP A 328 10.26 11.75 5.62
CA TRP A 328 9.60 11.73 4.32
C TRP A 328 9.33 10.29 3.86
N GLY A 329 8.26 10.07 3.09
CA GLY A 329 8.10 8.80 2.40
C GLY A 329 7.02 8.83 1.33
N ALA A 330 6.93 7.75 0.55
CA ALA A 330 5.91 7.58 -0.45
C ALA A 330 5.37 6.14 -0.53
N LYS A 331 4.08 5.98 -0.81
CA LYS A 331 3.45 4.67 -0.98
C LYS A 331 2.23 4.75 -1.88
N THR A 332 2.01 3.71 -2.67
CA THR A 332 0.77 3.59 -3.44
C THR A 332 -0.41 3.21 -2.56
N ILE A 333 -1.62 3.46 -3.05
CA ILE A 333 -2.87 3.09 -2.37
C ILE A 333 -3.80 2.48 -3.44
N PRO A 334 -4.45 1.33 -3.19
CA PRO A 334 -5.50 0.80 -4.06
C PRO A 334 -6.75 1.71 -4.06
N GLU A 335 -7.33 1.96 -5.22
CA GLU A 335 -8.44 2.91 -5.39
C GLU A 335 -9.61 2.43 -6.25
N GLY A 336 -9.53 1.22 -6.79
CA GLY A 336 -10.60 0.60 -7.59
C GLY A 336 -11.82 0.17 -6.77
N GLY A 337 -11.65 -0.03 -5.47
CA GLY A 337 -12.74 -0.32 -4.53
C GLY A 337 -13.50 -1.59 -4.88
N TYR A 338 -14.82 -1.59 -4.65
CA TYR A 338 -15.66 -2.79 -4.73
C TYR A 338 -15.58 -3.53 -6.07
N HIS A 339 -15.55 -2.82 -7.20
CA HIS A 339 -15.55 -3.44 -8.53
C HIS A 339 -14.20 -4.04 -8.92
N SER A 340 -13.14 -3.73 -8.17
CA SER A 340 -11.80 -4.25 -8.39
C SER A 340 -11.39 -5.34 -7.40
N LEU A 341 -12.31 -5.75 -6.51
CA LEU A 341 -12.08 -6.91 -5.65
C LEU A 341 -12.09 -8.17 -6.51
N ALA A 342 -11.03 -8.98 -6.41
CA ALA A 342 -10.95 -10.29 -7.03
C ALA A 342 -12.15 -11.15 -6.61
N GLN A 343 -12.74 -11.90 -7.55
CA GLN A 343 -13.92 -12.73 -7.29
C GLN A 343 -13.66 -13.79 -6.20
N ARG A 344 -12.41 -14.25 -6.12
CA ARG A 344 -11.92 -15.22 -5.13
C ARG A 344 -10.66 -14.67 -4.47
N ARG A 345 -10.54 -14.79 -3.14
CA ARG A 345 -9.43 -14.25 -2.32
C ARG A 345 -8.82 -15.32 -1.39
N HIS A 346 -9.12 -16.58 -1.70
CA HIS A 346 -8.60 -17.78 -1.07
C HIS A 346 -8.27 -18.80 -2.18
N GLY A 347 -7.49 -19.82 -1.89
CA GLY A 347 -7.38 -21.04 -2.69
C GLY A 347 -6.75 -22.14 -1.85
N ALA A 348 -6.34 -23.24 -2.49
CA ALA A 348 -5.65 -24.32 -1.77
C ALA A 348 -4.36 -23.79 -1.13
N GLY A 349 -4.29 -23.85 0.20
CA GLY A 349 -3.18 -23.35 1.01
C GLY A 349 -2.96 -21.83 0.97
N LEU A 350 -3.92 -21.00 0.52
CA LEU A 350 -3.68 -19.55 0.42
C LEU A 350 -4.90 -18.66 0.75
N CYS A 351 -4.64 -17.51 1.38
CA CYS A 351 -5.58 -16.38 1.52
C CYS A 351 -4.90 -15.04 1.16
N ILE A 352 -5.65 -14.05 0.66
CA ILE A 352 -5.16 -12.69 0.39
C ILE A 352 -5.93 -11.69 1.27
N VAL A 353 -5.23 -10.82 2.00
CA VAL A 353 -5.80 -9.88 2.98
C VAL A 353 -5.33 -8.44 2.73
N GLY A 354 -5.96 -7.47 3.40
CA GLY A 354 -5.49 -6.08 3.41
C GLY A 354 -5.53 -5.38 2.05
N ASP A 355 -4.59 -4.45 1.88
CA ASP A 355 -4.45 -3.68 0.63
C ASP A 355 -4.01 -4.55 -0.54
N ALA A 356 -3.44 -5.74 -0.29
CA ALA A 356 -3.14 -6.72 -1.33
C ALA A 356 -4.42 -7.25 -2.01
N ALA A 357 -5.51 -7.35 -1.25
CA ALA A 357 -6.85 -7.63 -1.75
C ALA A 357 -7.63 -6.37 -2.18
N GLY A 358 -7.09 -5.17 -1.94
CA GLY A 358 -7.69 -3.89 -2.32
C GLY A 358 -8.74 -3.34 -1.35
N TYR A 359 -8.69 -3.70 -0.06
CA TYR A 359 -9.68 -3.25 0.93
C TYR A 359 -9.47 -1.81 1.43
N VAL A 360 -9.69 -0.84 0.53
CA VAL A 360 -9.57 0.59 0.82
C VAL A 360 -10.84 1.34 0.41
N ASP A 361 -11.43 2.08 1.35
CA ASP A 361 -12.51 3.01 1.04
C ASP A 361 -11.94 4.39 0.72
N VAL A 362 -11.76 4.66 -0.56
CA VAL A 362 -11.15 5.90 -1.09
C VAL A 362 -11.83 7.17 -0.56
N PRO A 363 -13.17 7.30 -0.55
CA PRO A 363 -13.81 8.57 -0.16
C PRO A 363 -13.68 8.90 1.32
N SER A 364 -13.42 7.91 2.18
CA SER A 364 -13.11 8.12 3.60
C SER A 364 -11.61 8.11 3.92
N LEU A 365 -10.77 7.79 2.93
CA LEU A 365 -9.31 7.69 3.03
C LEU A 365 -8.87 6.65 4.08
N LYS A 366 -9.53 5.49 4.12
CA LYS A 366 -9.28 4.46 5.14
C LYS A 366 -9.11 3.07 4.54
N GLY A 367 -8.03 2.39 4.96
CA GLY A 367 -7.74 0.99 4.65
C GLY A 367 -7.41 0.15 5.90
N ILE A 368 -6.71 0.72 6.89
CA ILE A 368 -6.12 0.01 8.05
C ILE A 368 -7.11 -0.95 8.73
N HIS A 369 -8.26 -0.42 9.19
CA HIS A 369 -9.26 -1.22 9.89
C HIS A 369 -9.91 -2.30 9.01
N TYR A 370 -10.08 -2.07 7.70
CA TYR A 370 -10.55 -3.12 6.79
C TYR A 370 -9.50 -4.21 6.63
N GLY A 371 -8.23 -3.83 6.47
CA GLY A 371 -7.13 -4.78 6.38
C GLY A 371 -6.98 -5.64 7.62
N MET A 372 -6.98 -5.03 8.81
CA MET A 372 -7.00 -5.78 10.07
C MET A 372 -8.18 -6.76 10.15
N HIS A 373 -9.39 -6.29 9.81
CA HIS A 373 -10.57 -7.14 9.90
C HIS A 373 -10.51 -8.30 8.91
N SER A 374 -9.97 -8.09 7.70
CA SER A 374 -9.75 -9.19 6.77
C SER A 374 -8.75 -10.22 7.29
N GLY A 375 -7.70 -9.79 7.99
CA GLY A 375 -6.76 -10.69 8.69
C GLY A 375 -7.46 -11.54 9.76
N ILE A 376 -8.30 -10.91 10.60
CA ILE A 376 -9.13 -11.58 11.61
C ILE A 376 -10.05 -12.64 10.98
N LEU A 377 -10.72 -12.29 9.87
CA LEU A 377 -11.60 -13.23 9.17
C LEU A 377 -10.83 -14.40 8.54
N ALA A 378 -9.65 -14.12 7.95
CA ALA A 378 -8.78 -15.18 7.43
C ALA A 378 -8.33 -16.12 8.55
N ALA A 379 -7.89 -15.60 9.69
CA ALA A 379 -7.47 -16.37 10.86
C ALA A 379 -8.56 -17.32 11.37
N ARG A 380 -9.81 -16.83 11.47
CA ARG A 380 -10.97 -17.65 11.87
C ARG A 380 -11.23 -18.79 10.89
N THR A 381 -11.15 -18.52 9.59
CA THR A 381 -11.29 -19.55 8.57
C THR A 381 -10.15 -20.56 8.62
N ILE A 382 -8.91 -20.11 8.79
CA ILE A 382 -7.73 -20.96 8.88
C ILE A 382 -7.80 -21.86 10.11
N TYR A 383 -8.16 -21.32 11.27
CA TYR A 383 -8.38 -22.10 12.48
C TYR A 383 -9.37 -23.26 12.25
N GLU A 384 -10.52 -22.97 11.63
CA GLU A 384 -11.51 -24.00 11.30
C GLU A 384 -11.03 -25.01 10.24
N ALA A 385 -10.21 -24.58 9.29
CA ALA A 385 -9.58 -25.44 8.28
C ALA A 385 -8.57 -26.40 8.92
N LEU A 386 -7.71 -25.89 9.82
CA LEU A 386 -6.73 -26.70 10.55
C LEU A 386 -7.43 -27.74 11.44
N ARG A 387 -8.49 -27.36 12.16
CA ARG A 387 -9.29 -28.30 12.98
C ARG A 387 -9.92 -29.43 12.18
N LYS A 388 -10.29 -29.16 10.93
CA LYS A 388 -10.91 -30.13 10.02
C LYS A 388 -9.91 -30.85 9.15
N ASP A 389 -8.63 -30.51 9.27
CA ASP A 389 -7.54 -30.97 8.40
C ASP A 389 -7.82 -30.74 6.90
N ASP A 390 -8.49 -29.63 6.58
CA ASP A 390 -8.89 -29.28 5.22
C ASP A 390 -8.48 -27.85 4.87
N VAL A 391 -7.26 -27.71 4.35
CA VAL A 391 -6.70 -26.45 3.82
C VAL A 391 -6.87 -26.33 2.30
N SER A 392 -7.76 -27.13 1.71
CA SER A 392 -8.09 -27.03 0.29
C SER A 392 -8.80 -25.70 -0.02
N GLU A 393 -8.97 -25.40 -1.31
CA GLU A 393 -9.78 -24.25 -1.74
C GLU A 393 -11.19 -24.27 -1.10
N ALA A 394 -11.81 -25.45 -0.99
CA ALA A 394 -13.13 -25.59 -0.41
C ALA A 394 -13.14 -25.31 1.10
N GLY A 395 -12.15 -25.83 1.83
CA GLY A 395 -11.98 -25.61 3.27
C GLY A 395 -11.75 -24.13 3.62
N LEU A 396 -10.92 -23.45 2.83
CA LEU A 396 -10.64 -22.02 2.99
C LEU A 396 -11.70 -21.10 2.35
N GLY A 397 -12.66 -21.65 1.61
CA GLY A 397 -13.65 -20.87 0.86
C GLY A 397 -14.63 -20.06 1.70
N SER A 398 -14.71 -20.34 3.01
CA SER A 398 -15.48 -19.51 3.94
C SER A 398 -14.91 -18.11 4.12
N TYR A 399 -13.61 -17.89 3.92
CA TYR A 399 -12.97 -16.58 4.08
C TYR A 399 -13.55 -15.54 3.11
N THR A 400 -13.60 -15.87 1.82
CA THR A 400 -14.17 -14.98 0.78
C THR A 400 -15.60 -14.58 1.12
N ARG A 401 -16.43 -15.52 1.59
CA ARG A 401 -17.83 -15.26 1.97
C ARG A 401 -17.91 -14.38 3.21
N ALA A 402 -17.11 -14.67 4.23
CA ALA A 402 -17.08 -13.89 5.46
C ALA A 402 -16.71 -12.42 5.19
N VAL A 403 -15.77 -12.16 4.29
CA VAL A 403 -15.44 -10.79 3.85
C VAL A 403 -16.61 -10.14 3.11
N ASP A 404 -17.24 -10.85 2.18
CA ASP A 404 -18.39 -10.34 1.41
C ASP A 404 -19.60 -9.97 2.29
N GLU A 405 -19.79 -10.69 3.39
CA GLU A 405 -20.85 -10.46 4.37
C GLU A 405 -20.47 -9.41 5.43
N SER A 406 -19.18 -9.05 5.53
CA SER A 406 -18.67 -8.12 6.53
C SER A 406 -18.97 -6.65 6.19
N PHE A 407 -18.62 -5.77 7.14
CA PHE A 407 -18.70 -4.33 6.90
C PHE A 407 -17.73 -3.85 5.81
N ILE A 408 -16.65 -4.59 5.52
CA ILE A 408 -15.67 -4.24 4.47
C ILE A 408 -16.41 -4.06 3.14
N VAL A 409 -17.03 -5.14 2.63
CA VAL A 409 -17.69 -5.12 1.34
C VAL A 409 -18.97 -4.27 1.36
N LYS A 410 -19.68 -4.23 2.49
CA LYS A 410 -20.84 -3.34 2.66
C LYS A 410 -20.47 -1.87 2.44
N ASP A 411 -19.38 -1.41 3.04
CA ASP A 411 -18.94 -0.02 2.94
C ASP A 411 -18.37 0.29 1.55
N LEU A 412 -17.51 -0.58 1.02
CA LEU A 412 -16.97 -0.45 -0.36
C LEU A 412 -18.09 -0.43 -1.41
N LYS A 413 -19.13 -1.25 -1.24
CA LYS A 413 -20.29 -1.26 -2.15
C LYS A 413 -21.09 0.03 -2.07
N ARG A 414 -21.17 0.66 -0.89
CA ARG A 414 -21.85 1.97 -0.71
C ARG A 414 -21.15 3.08 -1.48
N THR A 415 -19.84 3.01 -1.60
CA THR A 415 -18.98 4.03 -2.23
C THR A 415 -18.43 3.63 -3.60
N ARG A 416 -18.83 2.47 -4.14
CA ARG A 416 -18.25 1.78 -5.33
C ARG A 416 -17.99 2.61 -6.59
N ASN A 417 -18.74 3.69 -6.79
CA ASN A 417 -18.59 4.56 -7.96
C ASN A 417 -17.99 5.94 -7.64
N MET A 418 -17.77 6.26 -6.36
CA MET A 418 -17.41 7.62 -5.92
C MET A 418 -16.12 8.11 -6.56
N ARG A 419 -15.07 7.27 -6.61
CA ARG A 419 -13.83 7.59 -7.34
C ARG A 419 -14.12 7.82 -8.82
N LEU A 420 -14.74 6.85 -9.48
CA LEU A 420 -14.96 6.89 -10.93
C LEU A 420 -15.86 8.07 -11.39
N PHE A 421 -16.69 8.64 -10.52
CA PHE A 421 -17.46 9.84 -10.86
C PHE A 421 -16.60 11.04 -11.23
N PHE A 422 -15.41 11.16 -10.65
CA PHE A 422 -14.52 12.30 -10.88
C PHE A 422 -13.71 12.21 -12.18
N LYS A 423 -13.71 11.05 -12.87
CA LYS A 423 -13.17 10.96 -14.25
C LYS A 423 -13.90 11.89 -15.23
N GLY A 424 -15.16 12.22 -14.96
CA GLY A 424 -15.94 13.21 -15.73
C GLY A 424 -15.69 14.67 -15.33
N GLY A 425 -14.66 14.95 -14.54
CA GLY A 425 -14.34 16.26 -14.00
C GLY A 425 -15.00 16.59 -12.66
N PHE A 426 -14.45 17.57 -11.96
CA PHE A 426 -14.79 17.88 -10.56
C PHE A 426 -16.28 18.20 -10.33
N LEU A 427 -16.89 19.04 -11.17
CA LEU A 427 -18.28 19.46 -11.00
C LEU A 427 -19.26 18.30 -11.21
N SER A 428 -19.07 17.52 -12.29
CA SER A 428 -19.93 16.38 -12.58
C SER A 428 -19.74 15.26 -11.53
N GLY A 429 -18.50 15.08 -11.08
CA GLY A 429 -18.13 14.18 -9.99
C GLY A 429 -18.81 14.56 -8.67
N GLY A 430 -18.80 15.85 -8.31
CA GLY A 430 -19.44 16.38 -7.11
C GLY A 430 -20.95 16.13 -7.07
N ILE A 431 -21.66 16.38 -8.18
CA ILE A 431 -23.11 16.15 -8.27
C ILE A 431 -23.44 14.66 -8.12
N LYS A 432 -22.74 13.79 -8.87
CA LYS A 432 -22.95 12.33 -8.81
C LYS A 432 -22.60 11.77 -7.41
N SER A 433 -21.52 12.26 -6.81
CA SER A 433 -21.10 11.88 -5.46
C SER A 433 -22.12 12.32 -4.40
N GLY A 434 -22.69 13.52 -4.53
CA GLY A 434 -23.78 13.99 -3.66
C GLY A 434 -25.01 13.06 -3.72
N LEU A 435 -25.47 12.72 -4.92
CA LEU A 435 -26.61 11.81 -5.10
C LEU A 435 -26.33 10.40 -4.58
N ALA A 436 -25.13 9.87 -4.86
CA ALA A 436 -24.70 8.58 -4.34
C ALA A 436 -24.61 8.57 -2.81
N THR A 437 -24.11 9.64 -2.21
CA THR A 437 -24.05 9.78 -0.75
C THR A 437 -25.43 9.69 -0.12
N VAL A 438 -26.43 10.40 -0.68
CA VAL A 438 -27.82 10.37 -0.18
C VAL A 438 -28.47 9.00 -0.34
N THR A 439 -28.18 8.30 -1.44
CA THR A 439 -28.85 7.02 -1.77
C THR A 439 -28.11 5.78 -1.26
N GLY A 440 -26.94 5.95 -0.63
CA GLY A 440 -26.06 4.85 -0.25
C GLY A 440 -25.47 4.12 -1.47
N GLY A 441 -25.15 4.88 -2.51
CA GLY A 441 -24.59 4.40 -3.77
C GLY A 441 -25.61 3.78 -4.72
N ARG A 442 -26.92 3.84 -4.44
CA ARG A 442 -27.94 3.25 -5.34
C ARG A 442 -28.17 4.07 -6.59
N ILE A 443 -27.97 5.39 -6.54
CA ILE A 443 -28.15 6.30 -7.68
C ILE A 443 -26.99 7.30 -7.73
N PRO A 444 -26.26 7.42 -8.85
CA PRO A 444 -26.24 6.48 -9.98
C PRO A 444 -25.53 5.17 -9.58
N GLY A 445 -26.23 4.04 -9.74
CA GLY A 445 -25.81 2.75 -9.17
C GLY A 445 -25.25 1.72 -10.14
N GLY A 446 -25.27 1.98 -11.45
CA GLY A 446 -24.68 1.09 -12.45
C GLY A 446 -23.16 1.02 -12.32
N MET A 447 -22.56 -0.11 -12.70
CA MET A 447 -21.12 -0.26 -12.72
C MET A 447 -20.51 0.69 -13.77
N ILE A 448 -19.47 1.42 -13.39
CA ILE A 448 -18.66 2.21 -14.32
C ILE A 448 -17.42 1.39 -14.64
N SER A 449 -17.19 1.11 -15.92
CA SER A 449 -15.99 0.40 -16.38
C SER A 449 -14.76 1.29 -16.17
N SER A 450 -13.63 0.67 -15.82
CA SER A 450 -12.32 1.32 -15.80
C SER A 450 -11.29 0.44 -16.50
N GLU A 451 -10.28 1.07 -17.11
CA GLU A 451 -9.06 0.40 -17.55
C GLU A 451 -7.99 0.50 -16.45
N SER A 452 -6.87 -0.22 -16.61
CA SER A 452 -5.75 -0.14 -15.67
C SER A 452 -5.04 1.21 -15.81
N ASP A 453 -4.38 1.70 -14.76
CA ASP A 453 -3.67 2.99 -14.84
C ASP A 453 -2.58 2.98 -15.94
N ALA A 454 -1.98 1.81 -16.21
CA ALA A 454 -0.97 1.62 -17.26
C ALA A 454 -1.57 1.68 -18.67
N ASP A 455 -2.86 1.39 -18.82
CA ASP A 455 -3.55 1.48 -20.09
C ASP A 455 -4.02 2.91 -20.37
N GLU A 456 -4.22 3.74 -19.35
CA GLU A 456 -4.64 5.14 -19.52
C GLU A 456 -3.64 5.92 -20.38
N ALA A 457 -4.18 6.64 -21.37
CA ALA A 457 -3.38 7.43 -22.30
C ALA A 457 -2.65 8.58 -21.59
N LYS A 458 -1.33 8.68 -21.80
CA LYS A 458 -0.49 9.75 -21.26
C LYS A 458 -0.03 10.68 -22.36
N ARG A 459 0.34 11.91 -21.98
CA ARG A 459 0.97 12.93 -22.83
C ARG A 459 2.02 13.70 -22.07
N LEU A 460 3.07 14.14 -22.75
CA LEU A 460 4.04 15.07 -22.19
C LEU A 460 3.42 16.46 -22.03
N GLY A 461 3.00 16.79 -20.81
CA GLY A 461 2.49 18.10 -20.43
C GLY A 461 3.58 19.02 -19.87
N GLU A 462 3.15 20.06 -19.17
CA GLU A 462 4.04 20.95 -18.42
C GLU A 462 4.51 20.25 -17.13
N PRO A 463 5.81 20.35 -16.77
CA PRO A 463 6.30 19.84 -15.51
C PRO A 463 5.75 20.66 -14.33
N VAL A 464 5.80 20.08 -13.14
CA VAL A 464 5.43 20.77 -11.90
C VAL A 464 6.55 21.73 -11.49
N ASP A 465 6.20 22.99 -11.25
CA ASP A 465 7.10 23.96 -10.63
C ASP A 465 7.04 23.82 -9.10
N ALA A 466 8.19 23.49 -8.51
CA ALA A 466 8.33 23.05 -7.13
C ALA A 466 9.40 23.85 -6.37
N ASP A 467 9.75 25.05 -6.84
CA ASP A 467 10.81 25.87 -6.23
C ASP A 467 10.34 26.63 -4.97
N GLY A 468 11.27 26.90 -4.05
CA GLY A 468 11.06 27.77 -2.89
C GLY A 468 11.74 27.28 -1.60
N GLU A 469 11.67 28.08 -0.55
CA GLU A 469 12.39 27.82 0.71
C GLU A 469 11.90 26.58 1.47
N LEU A 470 10.64 26.18 1.28
CA LEU A 470 10.07 24.97 1.90
C LEU A 470 10.23 23.73 1.03
N ALA A 471 10.73 23.87 -0.20
CA ALA A 471 10.93 22.77 -1.12
C ALA A 471 12.16 21.94 -0.75
N VAL A 472 12.06 20.65 -0.96
CA VAL A 472 13.12 19.66 -0.71
C VAL A 472 13.29 18.86 -2.00
N SER A 473 14.53 18.56 -2.37
CA SER A 473 14.81 17.73 -3.55
C SER A 473 14.42 16.28 -3.31
N LYS A 474 14.23 15.49 -4.38
CA LYS A 474 13.97 14.04 -4.25
C LYS A 474 15.10 13.32 -3.51
N VAL A 475 16.35 13.71 -3.73
CA VAL A 475 17.52 13.08 -3.09
C VAL A 475 17.56 13.40 -1.58
N ASP A 476 17.33 14.66 -1.21
CA ASP A 476 17.24 15.05 0.21
C ASP A 476 16.04 14.39 0.90
N ALA A 477 14.94 14.20 0.17
CA ALA A 477 13.76 13.50 0.64
C ALA A 477 14.03 11.99 0.86
N VAL A 478 14.80 11.35 -0.01
CA VAL A 478 15.25 9.95 0.19
C VAL A 478 16.10 9.85 1.45
N TYR A 479 17.01 10.79 1.71
CA TYR A 479 17.75 10.81 2.97
C TYR A 479 16.82 10.89 4.19
N LYS A 480 15.78 11.73 4.12
CA LYS A 480 14.74 11.85 5.16
C LYS A 480 13.78 10.66 5.25
N SER A 481 13.86 9.68 4.34
CA SER A 481 13.10 8.43 4.46
C SER A 481 13.73 7.40 5.37
N GLY A 482 15.02 7.56 5.71
CA GLY A 482 15.78 6.53 6.42
C GLY A 482 16.41 5.48 5.51
N ASN A 483 16.27 5.60 4.18
CA ASN A 483 16.65 4.55 3.24
C ASN A 483 18.10 4.04 3.39
N GLN A 484 18.26 2.74 3.68
CA GLN A 484 19.55 2.07 3.91
C GLN A 484 19.90 1.02 2.83
N THR A 485 19.75 1.36 1.54
CA THR A 485 20.16 0.43 0.47
C THR A 485 21.64 0.47 0.17
N ARG A 486 22.29 -0.69 0.04
CA ARG A 486 23.67 -0.79 -0.46
C ARG A 486 23.75 -0.47 -1.96
N ASP A 487 24.78 0.25 -2.39
CA ASP A 487 24.91 0.68 -3.78
C ASP A 487 25.16 -0.48 -4.75
N ASP A 488 25.77 -1.58 -4.32
CA ASP A 488 26.15 -2.71 -5.16
C ASP A 488 25.16 -3.89 -5.09
N ILE A 489 23.98 -3.72 -4.49
CA ILE A 489 22.94 -4.76 -4.46
C ILE A 489 22.46 -5.14 -5.88
N PRO A 490 21.98 -6.38 -6.13
CA PRO A 490 21.24 -6.72 -7.34
C PRO A 490 20.11 -5.73 -7.63
N ASN A 491 19.90 -5.45 -8.92
CA ASN A 491 18.81 -4.58 -9.32
C ASN A 491 17.46 -5.29 -9.14
N HIS A 492 16.61 -4.72 -8.30
CA HIS A 492 15.26 -5.22 -7.99
C HIS A 492 14.17 -4.57 -8.87
N LEU A 493 14.57 -3.74 -9.83
CA LEU A 493 13.69 -3.05 -10.76
C LEU A 493 13.88 -3.63 -12.16
N ILE A 494 12.87 -4.34 -12.64
CA ILE A 494 12.88 -4.94 -13.99
C ILE A 494 12.38 -3.88 -14.96
N VAL A 495 13.30 -3.37 -15.77
CA VAL A 495 13.05 -2.35 -16.79
C VAL A 495 13.04 -3.01 -18.16
N GLY A 496 12.19 -2.53 -19.08
CA GLY A 496 12.18 -3.02 -20.46
C GLY A 496 13.46 -2.65 -21.22
N GLU A 497 13.82 -3.46 -22.22
CA GLU A 497 15.05 -3.26 -23.01
C GLU A 497 14.98 -2.01 -23.89
N ASP A 498 13.82 -1.73 -24.47
CA ASP A 498 13.58 -0.59 -25.38
C ASP A 498 12.55 0.39 -24.77
N VAL A 499 12.99 1.28 -23.89
CA VAL A 499 12.11 2.31 -23.29
C VAL A 499 12.07 3.56 -24.19
N PRO A 500 10.92 3.93 -24.77
CA PRO A 500 10.81 5.14 -25.57
C PRO A 500 11.13 6.41 -24.76
N PRO A 501 11.70 7.47 -25.38
CA PRO A 501 12.09 8.69 -24.67
C PRO A 501 10.96 9.34 -23.85
N GLU A 502 9.72 9.33 -24.34
CA GLU A 502 8.55 9.86 -23.64
C GLU A 502 8.13 9.01 -22.42
N VAL A 503 8.36 7.70 -22.48
CA VAL A 503 8.12 6.78 -21.36
C VAL A 503 9.24 6.91 -20.33
N ALA A 504 10.50 7.03 -20.77
CA ALA A 504 11.64 7.30 -19.90
C ALA A 504 11.44 8.62 -19.14
N GLU A 505 10.97 9.67 -19.83
CA GLU A 505 10.61 10.94 -19.21
C GLU A 505 9.54 10.76 -18.12
N MET A 506 8.49 9.97 -18.40
CA MET A 506 7.46 9.67 -17.41
C MET A 506 8.03 8.99 -16.16
N TYR A 507 8.95 8.04 -16.30
CA TYR A 507 9.56 7.35 -15.14
C TYR A 507 10.32 8.31 -14.21
N VAL A 508 10.98 9.33 -14.75
CA VAL A 508 11.68 10.37 -13.97
C VAL A 508 10.71 11.15 -13.08
N HIS A 509 9.54 11.52 -13.60
CA HIS A 509 8.54 12.32 -12.87
C HIS A 509 7.66 11.47 -11.96
N LEU A 510 7.27 10.28 -12.41
CA LEU A 510 6.46 9.32 -11.64
C LEU A 510 7.15 8.88 -10.36
N CYS A 511 8.47 8.65 -10.40
CA CYS A 511 9.21 8.20 -9.24
C CYS A 511 9.39 9.36 -8.24
N PRO A 512 8.90 9.22 -6.99
CA PRO A 512 9.03 10.27 -5.98
C PRO A 512 10.44 10.35 -5.38
N ALA A 513 11.31 9.39 -5.69
CA ALA A 513 12.60 9.17 -5.01
C ALA A 513 13.83 9.35 -5.93
N GLY A 514 13.65 9.79 -7.18
CA GLY A 514 14.80 10.01 -8.07
C GLY A 514 15.56 8.73 -8.43
N VAL A 515 14.85 7.61 -8.54
CA VAL A 515 15.44 6.32 -8.98
C VAL A 515 15.75 6.33 -10.48
N TYR A 516 14.97 7.06 -11.27
CA TYR A 516 15.11 7.08 -12.72
C TYR A 516 15.59 8.44 -13.17
N GLU A 517 16.62 8.44 -14.02
CA GLU A 517 17.21 9.64 -14.62
C GLU A 517 17.39 9.44 -16.12
N ARG A 518 17.56 10.54 -16.85
CA ARG A 518 17.84 10.51 -18.29
C ARG A 518 19.21 11.08 -18.58
N ASP A 519 20.03 10.28 -19.25
CA ASP A 519 21.31 10.68 -19.83
C ASP A 519 21.17 10.66 -21.37
N GLY A 520 20.74 11.80 -21.91
CA GLY A 520 20.32 11.90 -23.32
C GLY A 520 19.11 11.04 -23.63
N ASP A 521 19.31 10.01 -24.45
CA ASP A 521 18.26 9.05 -24.85
C ASP A 521 18.26 7.78 -23.96
N ARG A 522 19.22 7.65 -23.04
CA ARG A 522 19.35 6.48 -22.15
C ARG A 522 18.65 6.74 -20.81
N LEU A 523 17.89 5.75 -20.35
CA LEU A 523 17.37 5.69 -18.98
C LEU A 523 18.46 5.13 -18.04
N VAL A 524 18.75 5.86 -16.98
CA VAL A 524 19.65 5.45 -15.90
C VAL A 524 18.81 5.08 -14.67
N VAL A 525 19.16 3.97 -14.01
CA VAL A 525 18.40 3.42 -12.87
C VAL A 525 19.28 3.38 -11.64
N ASN A 526 19.01 4.31 -10.72
CA ASN A 526 19.61 4.43 -9.40
C ASN A 526 18.77 3.65 -8.38
N ALA A 527 18.75 2.32 -8.53
CA ALA A 527 17.94 1.42 -7.70
C ALA A 527 18.10 1.62 -6.17
N PRO A 528 19.29 1.98 -5.62
CA PRO A 528 19.44 2.25 -4.19
C PRO A 528 18.53 3.34 -3.61
N ASN A 529 18.07 4.29 -4.43
CA ASN A 529 17.15 5.35 -3.98
C ASN A 529 15.70 4.84 -3.75
N CYS A 530 15.39 3.61 -4.15
CA CYS A 530 14.02 3.10 -4.12
C CYS A 530 13.45 3.00 -2.70
N VAL A 531 12.29 3.61 -2.48
CA VAL A 531 11.54 3.57 -1.20
C VAL A 531 10.37 2.59 -1.22
N ASP A 532 10.37 1.65 -2.17
CA ASP A 532 9.36 0.60 -2.29
C ASP A 532 7.90 1.11 -2.35
N CYS A 533 7.69 2.30 -2.95
CA CYS A 533 6.38 2.92 -3.07
C CYS A 533 5.42 2.16 -4.02
N LYS A 534 6.00 1.40 -4.96
CA LYS A 534 5.33 0.64 -6.04
C LYS A 534 4.68 1.46 -7.16
N ALA A 535 4.86 2.78 -7.20
CA ALA A 535 4.25 3.63 -8.24
C ALA A 535 4.72 3.23 -9.66
N THR A 536 6.00 2.91 -9.81
CA THR A 536 6.56 2.47 -11.10
C THR A 536 6.10 1.08 -11.49
N ASP A 537 5.81 0.17 -10.55
CA ASP A 537 5.19 -1.13 -10.86
C ASP A 537 3.75 -0.98 -11.39
N VAL A 538 3.05 0.10 -11.02
CA VAL A 538 1.73 0.41 -11.57
C VAL A 538 1.81 0.80 -13.04
N LEU A 539 2.77 1.64 -13.46
CA LEU A 539 2.80 2.25 -14.79
C LEU A 539 3.99 1.84 -15.68
N GLY A 540 4.94 1.05 -15.21
CA GLY A 540 6.23 0.88 -15.89
C GLY A 540 7.07 -0.27 -15.34
N PRO A 541 8.31 -0.03 -14.87
CA PRO A 541 9.20 -1.09 -14.40
C PRO A 541 8.59 -1.96 -13.30
N ARG A 542 8.78 -3.28 -13.38
CA ARG A 542 8.31 -4.19 -12.33
C ARG A 542 9.21 -4.10 -11.11
N TRP A 543 8.61 -4.28 -9.94
CA TRP A 543 9.31 -4.29 -8.66
C TRP A 543 9.39 -5.72 -8.12
N THR A 544 10.58 -6.16 -7.75
CA THR A 544 10.81 -7.37 -6.95
C THR A 544 11.30 -6.99 -5.56
N PRO A 545 11.10 -7.83 -4.55
CA PRO A 545 11.77 -7.62 -3.27
C PRO A 545 13.28 -7.72 -3.44
N ARG A 546 13.97 -7.11 -2.46
CA ARG A 546 15.42 -7.03 -2.33
C ARG A 546 15.82 -7.64 -1.00
N GLU A 547 17.11 -7.78 -0.75
CA GLU A 547 17.60 -8.39 0.48
C GLU A 547 17.05 -7.68 1.74
N GLY A 548 16.94 -8.43 2.84
CA GLY A 548 16.43 -7.93 4.11
C GLY A 548 17.19 -6.71 4.62
N GLY A 549 16.48 -5.83 5.33
CA GLY A 549 17.02 -4.60 5.92
C GLY A 549 17.36 -3.49 4.92
N SER A 550 17.32 -3.78 3.63
CA SER A 550 17.29 -2.74 2.63
C SER A 550 15.87 -2.10 2.66
N GLY A 551 15.78 -0.78 2.84
CA GLY A 551 14.61 0.04 2.51
C GLY A 551 14.55 1.32 3.29
N PRO A 552 13.44 2.07 3.16
CA PRO A 552 13.09 3.15 4.08
C PRO A 552 13.25 2.75 5.56
#